data_AF-A0A2V6F6K8-F1
#
_entry.id   AF-A0A2V6F6K8-F1
#
_cell.length_a   1.000
_cell.length_b   1.000
_cell.length_c   1.000
_cell.angle_alpha   90.00
_cell.angle_beta   90.00
_cell.angle_gamma   90.00
#
_symmetry.space_group_name_H-M   'P 1'
#
loop_
_entity.id
_entity.type
_entity.pdbx_description
1 polymer ?
#
loop_
_entity_poly.entity_id
_entity_poly.type
_entity_poly.pdbx_seq_one_letter_code
_entity_poly.pdbx_strand_id
1 'polypeptide(L)'
;MTKLKHRALTSVLALAGLAALLVPLHNFRAKRALQTYKLGLVARGEKLTVEEMTPPATLEAQRAANDLVQAAWQLRQGAVVPNNLPKAMEFVRPGKANVGWKQSAIRDAKKTNTWEELAEDLKMNAGPLEQIREALKTPQLDMNLNYKMGFNLLLPHLAKVKGVAQWLLAATINDLHAGRLKEAAGNLNTLLFLANGLRDERLIISQLVRMAIAAIAISPTWEALQADGWTDEPLAELQKNWEALGFLQPMEQA
;
A
#
# COMPACT_ATOMS: atom_id res chain seq x y z
N MET A 1 -17.88 66.67 -35.37
CA MET A 1 -17.72 65.96 -34.08
C MET A 1 -17.10 66.92 -33.07
N THR A 2 -17.78 67.19 -31.95
CA THR A 2 -17.41 68.23 -30.98
C THR A 2 -16.20 67.81 -30.13
N LYS A 3 -15.29 68.75 -29.84
CA LYS A 3 -14.07 68.56 -29.01
C LYS A 3 -14.35 67.80 -27.69
N LEU A 4 -15.57 67.93 -27.16
CA LEU A 4 -16.05 67.24 -25.98
C LEU A 4 -16.08 65.70 -26.12
N LYS A 5 -16.53 65.18 -27.27
CA LYS A 5 -16.59 63.73 -27.54
C LYS A 5 -15.19 63.13 -27.65
N HIS A 6 -14.24 63.87 -28.22
CA HIS A 6 -12.86 63.41 -28.36
C HIS A 6 -12.14 63.35 -27.02
N ARG A 7 -12.37 64.34 -26.13
CA ARG A 7 -11.86 64.34 -24.75
C ARG A 7 -12.46 63.22 -23.91
N ALA A 8 -13.77 62.98 -24.02
CA ALA A 8 -14.44 61.89 -23.33
C ALA A 8 -13.87 60.52 -23.76
N LEU A 9 -13.66 60.30 -25.05
CA LEU A 9 -13.08 59.06 -25.57
C LEU A 9 -11.64 58.83 -25.07
N THR A 10 -10.80 59.88 -25.05
CA THR A 10 -9.44 59.78 -24.51
C THR A 10 -9.42 59.47 -23.01
N SER A 11 -10.35 60.04 -22.23
CA SER A 11 -10.46 59.78 -20.80
C SER A 11 -10.90 58.34 -20.52
N VAL A 12 -11.85 57.81 -21.30
CA VAL A 12 -12.29 56.40 -21.17
C VAL A 12 -11.17 55.44 -21.54
N LEU A 13 -10.44 55.69 -22.62
CA LEU A 13 -9.30 54.87 -23.02
C LEU A 13 -8.16 54.90 -21.97
N ALA A 14 -7.89 56.07 -21.38
CA ALA A 14 -6.91 56.20 -20.31
C ALA A 14 -7.33 55.41 -19.04
N LEU A 15 -8.60 55.50 -18.64
CA LEU A 15 -9.16 54.72 -17.53
C LEU A 15 -9.12 53.21 -17.79
N ALA A 16 -9.47 52.78 -18.99
CA ALA A 16 -9.38 51.38 -19.39
C ALA A 16 -7.93 50.88 -19.38
N GLY A 17 -6.97 51.68 -19.85
CA GLY A 17 -5.54 51.37 -19.79
C GLY A 17 -5.03 51.28 -18.35
N LEU A 18 -5.47 52.17 -17.46
CA LEU A 18 -5.10 52.17 -16.05
C LEU A 18 -5.68 50.96 -15.30
N ALA A 19 -6.93 50.60 -15.59
CA ALA A 19 -7.55 49.38 -15.08
C ALA A 19 -6.84 48.12 -15.59
N ALA A 20 -6.43 48.09 -16.87
CA ALA A 20 -5.66 46.99 -17.44
C ALA A 20 -4.27 46.82 -16.77
N LEU A 21 -3.66 47.91 -16.26
CA LEU A 21 -2.39 47.88 -15.53
C LEU A 21 -2.51 47.35 -14.09
N LEU A 22 -3.70 47.35 -13.49
CA LEU A 22 -3.91 46.82 -12.14
C LEU A 22 -3.69 45.29 -12.08
N VAL A 23 -4.12 44.55 -13.11
CA VAL A 23 -3.97 43.10 -13.19
C VAL A 23 -2.49 42.66 -13.17
N PRO A 24 -1.59 43.16 -14.04
CA PRO A 24 -0.18 42.79 -14.01
C PRO A 24 0.52 43.27 -12.74
N LEU A 25 0.15 44.44 -12.18
CA LEU A 25 0.72 44.93 -10.91
C LEU A 25 0.33 44.01 -9.73
N HIS A 26 -0.94 43.59 -9.67
CA HIS A 26 -1.43 42.65 -8.67
C HIS A 26 -0.73 41.28 -8.83
N ASN A 27 -0.62 40.78 -10.06
CA ASN A 27 0.10 39.54 -10.35
C ASN A 27 1.58 39.62 -9.95
N PHE A 28 2.24 40.75 -10.17
CA PHE A 28 3.63 40.95 -9.76
C PHE A 28 3.77 40.96 -8.24
N ARG A 29 2.92 41.71 -7.53
CA ARG A 29 2.89 41.74 -6.05
C ARG A 29 2.61 40.35 -5.47
N ALA A 30 1.62 39.63 -6.02
CA ALA A 30 1.29 38.28 -5.61
C ALA A 30 2.44 37.30 -5.85
N LYS A 31 3.10 37.35 -7.03
CA LYS A 31 4.29 36.54 -7.32
C LYS A 31 5.43 36.83 -6.34
N ARG A 32 5.70 38.09 -6.04
CA ARG A 32 6.75 38.47 -5.09
C ARG A 32 6.44 37.99 -3.67
N ALA A 33 5.21 38.17 -3.21
CA ALA A 33 4.77 37.66 -1.91
C ALA A 33 4.89 36.13 -1.83
N LEU A 34 4.48 35.40 -2.88
CA LEU A 34 4.65 33.95 -2.96
C LEU A 34 6.12 33.52 -2.90
N GLN A 35 7.01 34.21 -3.61
CA GLN A 35 8.45 33.89 -3.58
C GLN A 35 9.05 34.13 -2.19
N THR A 36 8.73 35.24 -1.54
CA THR A 36 9.16 35.50 -0.16
C THR A 36 8.65 34.44 0.80
N TYR A 37 7.39 34.01 0.65
CA TYR A 37 6.82 32.95 1.46
C TYR A 37 7.51 31.60 1.24
N LYS A 38 7.76 31.21 -0.03
CA LYS A 38 8.49 29.98 -0.38
C LYS A 38 9.91 29.97 0.20
N LEU A 39 10.64 31.09 0.08
CA LEU A 39 11.97 31.22 0.68
C LEU A 39 11.91 31.06 2.20
N GLY A 40 10.89 31.63 2.85
CA GLY A 40 10.67 31.46 4.28
C GLY A 40 10.36 30.01 4.69
N LEU A 41 9.64 29.25 3.86
CA LEU A 41 9.41 27.81 4.07
C LEU A 41 10.71 27.02 3.93
N VAL A 42 11.46 27.22 2.84
CA VAL A 42 12.75 26.54 2.61
C VAL A 42 13.75 26.85 3.73
N ALA A 43 13.79 28.10 4.21
CA ALA A 43 14.64 28.49 5.34
C ALA A 43 14.27 27.77 6.65
N ARG A 44 13.03 27.28 6.79
CA ARG A 44 12.60 26.42 7.90
C ARG A 44 12.83 24.93 7.65
N GLY A 45 13.39 24.56 6.49
CA GLY A 45 13.66 23.18 6.10
C GLY A 45 12.53 22.48 5.34
N GLU A 46 11.48 23.22 4.95
CA GLU A 46 10.37 22.66 4.19
C GLU A 46 10.81 22.31 2.76
N LYS A 47 10.43 21.10 2.32
CA LYS A 47 10.65 20.62 0.95
C LYS A 47 9.51 21.09 0.07
N LEU A 48 9.82 21.67 -1.10
CA LEU A 48 8.79 22.28 -1.97
C LEU A 48 8.74 21.65 -3.36
N THR A 49 9.62 20.70 -3.66
CA THR A 49 9.69 19.99 -4.94
C THR A 49 9.40 18.50 -4.77
N VAL A 50 8.90 17.87 -5.84
CA VAL A 50 8.58 16.43 -5.86
C VAL A 50 9.87 15.61 -5.71
N GLU A 51 10.97 16.09 -6.30
CA GLU A 51 12.28 15.47 -6.22
C GLU A 51 12.78 15.35 -4.78
N GLU A 52 12.59 16.37 -3.96
CA GLU A 52 12.98 16.37 -2.54
C GLU A 52 12.14 15.40 -1.69
N MET A 53 10.92 15.09 -2.14
CA MET A 53 9.97 14.19 -1.48
C MET A 53 10.02 12.75 -2.00
N THR A 54 10.72 12.50 -3.11
CA THR A 54 10.85 11.16 -3.69
C THR A 54 11.64 10.26 -2.72
N PRO A 55 11.16 9.03 -2.42
CA PRO A 55 11.85 8.17 -1.48
C PRO A 55 13.22 7.74 -2.03
N PRO A 56 14.21 7.45 -1.17
CA PRO A 56 15.51 6.97 -1.62
C PRO A 56 15.35 5.62 -2.31
N ALA A 57 15.79 5.55 -3.57
CA ALA A 57 15.73 4.36 -4.40
C ALA A 57 17.05 3.60 -4.35
N THR A 58 16.99 2.29 -4.12
CA THR A 58 18.13 1.38 -4.34
C THR A 58 17.81 0.42 -5.48
N LEU A 59 18.83 0.06 -6.28
CA LEU A 59 18.65 -0.90 -7.37
C LEU A 59 18.12 -2.26 -6.86
N GLU A 60 18.51 -2.65 -5.66
CA GLU A 60 18.04 -3.87 -5.01
C GLU A 60 16.55 -3.78 -4.65
N ALA A 61 16.10 -2.69 -4.01
CA ALA A 61 14.68 -2.48 -3.69
C ALA A 61 13.79 -2.42 -4.94
N GLN A 62 14.29 -1.82 -6.03
CA GLN A 62 13.59 -1.80 -7.31
C GLN A 62 13.49 -3.17 -7.94
N ARG A 63 14.58 -3.96 -7.92
CA ARG A 63 14.56 -5.34 -8.42
C ARG A 63 13.57 -6.19 -7.63
N ALA A 64 13.64 -6.14 -6.31
CA ALA A 64 12.73 -6.89 -5.43
C ALA A 64 11.26 -6.51 -5.67
N ALA A 65 10.94 -5.22 -5.80
CA ALA A 65 9.58 -4.77 -6.12
C ALA A 65 9.11 -5.25 -7.49
N ASN A 66 9.97 -5.20 -8.51
CA ASN A 66 9.65 -5.71 -9.84
C ASN A 66 9.40 -7.22 -9.82
N ASP A 67 10.27 -7.99 -9.17
CA ASP A 67 10.14 -9.45 -9.06
C ASP A 67 8.86 -9.83 -8.30
N LEU A 68 8.56 -9.15 -7.18
CA LEU A 68 7.32 -9.31 -6.42
C LEU A 68 6.08 -9.06 -7.30
N VAL A 69 6.05 -7.94 -8.01
CA VAL A 69 4.89 -7.56 -8.83
C VAL A 69 4.73 -8.52 -10.01
N GLN A 70 5.82 -8.90 -10.69
CA GLN A 70 5.79 -9.88 -11.77
C GLN A 70 5.24 -11.22 -11.29
N ALA A 71 5.73 -11.74 -10.16
CA ALA A 71 5.22 -12.96 -9.57
C ALA A 71 3.74 -12.83 -9.18
N ALA A 72 3.33 -11.69 -8.62
CA ALA A 72 1.93 -11.43 -8.29
C ALA A 72 1.01 -11.39 -9.52
N TRP A 73 1.51 -11.00 -10.69
CA TRP A 73 0.77 -11.07 -11.96
C TRP A 73 0.61 -12.49 -12.49
N GLN A 74 1.53 -13.40 -12.14
CA GLN A 74 1.47 -14.80 -12.54
C GLN A 74 0.53 -15.65 -11.69
N LEU A 75 0.08 -15.15 -10.54
CA LEU A 75 -0.90 -15.83 -9.69
C LEU A 75 -2.21 -16.04 -10.46
N ARG A 76 -2.58 -17.32 -10.60
CA ARG A 76 -3.79 -17.78 -11.27
C ARG A 76 -4.90 -18.00 -10.26
N GLN A 77 -6.08 -17.50 -10.58
CA GLN A 77 -7.29 -17.79 -9.82
C GLN A 77 -7.55 -19.29 -9.79
N GLY A 78 -7.83 -19.81 -8.60
CA GLY A 78 -8.26 -21.17 -8.37
C GLY A 78 -9.71 -21.27 -7.89
N ALA A 79 -10.07 -22.41 -7.32
CA ALA A 79 -11.42 -22.70 -6.83
C ALA A 79 -11.77 -21.94 -5.53
N VAL A 80 -10.74 -21.62 -4.75
CA VAL A 80 -10.79 -20.98 -3.43
C VAL A 80 -10.20 -19.58 -3.50
N VAL A 81 -8.95 -19.41 -3.91
CA VAL A 81 -8.25 -18.12 -3.88
C VAL A 81 -8.30 -17.42 -5.24
N PRO A 82 -8.55 -16.09 -5.32
CA PRO A 82 -8.71 -15.12 -4.22
C PRO A 82 -10.17 -14.88 -3.77
N ASN A 83 -11.14 -15.55 -4.37
CA ASN A 83 -12.55 -15.15 -4.28
C ASN A 83 -13.31 -15.72 -3.07
N ASN A 84 -12.87 -16.85 -2.52
CA ASN A 84 -13.50 -17.59 -1.41
C ASN A 84 -12.45 -17.94 -0.34
N LEU A 85 -11.74 -16.92 0.17
CA LEU A 85 -10.66 -17.11 1.15
C LEU A 85 -11.15 -17.86 2.41
N PRO A 86 -10.29 -18.69 3.04
CA PRO A 86 -10.58 -19.24 4.35
C PRO A 86 -10.97 -18.16 5.35
N LYS A 87 -12.09 -18.35 6.04
CA LYS A 87 -12.54 -17.44 7.08
C LYS A 87 -11.70 -17.62 8.35
N ALA A 88 -10.61 -16.88 8.41
CA ALA A 88 -9.78 -16.76 9.59
C ALA A 88 -10.41 -15.79 10.60
N MET A 89 -10.41 -16.14 11.89
CA MET A 89 -10.90 -15.32 12.99
C MET A 89 -12.36 -14.86 12.77
N GLU A 90 -13.24 -15.74 12.30
CA GLU A 90 -14.65 -15.38 12.08
C GLU A 90 -15.36 -15.13 13.41
N PHE A 91 -15.72 -13.88 13.68
CA PHE A 91 -16.49 -13.52 14.87
C PHE A 91 -17.87 -14.16 14.84
N VAL A 92 -18.18 -14.95 15.88
CA VAL A 92 -19.49 -15.61 16.05
C VAL A 92 -20.36 -14.93 17.10
N ARG A 93 -19.75 -14.22 18.05
CA ARG A 93 -20.41 -13.40 19.07
C ARG A 93 -19.39 -12.45 19.71
N PRO A 94 -19.81 -11.42 20.47
CA PRO A 94 -18.88 -10.50 21.13
C PRO A 94 -17.78 -11.24 21.90
N GLY A 95 -16.52 -10.93 21.57
CA GLY A 95 -15.34 -11.52 22.20
C GLY A 95 -15.03 -12.98 21.83
N LYS A 96 -15.75 -13.61 20.88
CA LYS A 96 -15.45 -14.97 20.42
C LYS A 96 -15.40 -15.08 18.90
N ALA A 97 -14.36 -15.75 18.43
CA ALA A 97 -14.17 -16.09 17.03
C ALA A 97 -14.00 -17.62 16.87
N ASN A 98 -14.40 -18.12 15.72
CA ASN A 98 -14.14 -19.51 15.32
C ASN A 98 -12.70 -19.65 14.80
N VAL A 99 -12.10 -20.80 15.09
CA VAL A 99 -10.79 -21.20 14.54
C VAL A 99 -11.01 -21.81 13.17
N GLY A 100 -10.70 -21.05 12.12
CA GLY A 100 -10.98 -21.37 10.73
C GLY A 100 -10.27 -22.63 10.24
N TRP A 101 -8.99 -22.81 10.58
CA TRP A 101 -8.22 -24.00 10.15
C TRP A 101 -8.65 -25.29 10.84
N LYS A 102 -9.39 -25.23 11.96
CA LYS A 102 -9.98 -26.42 12.61
C LYS A 102 -11.32 -26.84 12.01
N GLN A 103 -11.89 -26.05 11.09
CA GLN A 103 -13.17 -26.38 10.46
C GLN A 103 -13.02 -27.51 9.45
N SER A 104 -14.08 -28.29 9.24
CA SER A 104 -14.06 -29.41 8.29
C SER A 104 -14.06 -28.98 6.82
N ALA A 105 -14.39 -27.73 6.53
CA ALA A 105 -14.48 -27.17 5.18
C ALA A 105 -14.34 -25.64 5.22
N ILE A 106 -14.02 -25.04 4.06
CA ILE A 106 -13.93 -23.59 3.89
C ILE A 106 -15.30 -23.08 3.46
N ARG A 107 -16.03 -22.44 4.37
CA ARG A 107 -17.41 -22.00 4.13
C ARG A 107 -17.49 -20.49 3.92
N ASP A 108 -18.03 -20.08 2.79
CA ASP A 108 -18.54 -18.75 2.53
C ASP A 108 -20.08 -18.75 2.48
N ALA A 109 -20.70 -17.57 2.55
CA ALA A 109 -22.16 -17.40 2.49
C ALA A 109 -22.79 -18.03 1.24
N LYS A 110 -22.04 -18.10 0.13
CA LYS A 110 -22.53 -18.57 -1.17
C LYS A 110 -21.90 -19.88 -1.64
N LYS A 111 -20.78 -20.31 -1.06
CA LYS A 111 -20.00 -21.46 -1.54
C LYS A 111 -19.34 -22.19 -0.38
N THR A 112 -19.29 -23.51 -0.47
CA THR A 112 -18.45 -24.34 0.40
C THR A 112 -17.35 -24.94 -0.46
N ASN A 113 -16.10 -24.72 -0.04
CA ASN A 113 -14.89 -25.25 -0.65
C ASN A 113 -14.24 -26.29 0.29
N THR A 114 -13.42 -27.17 -0.26
CA THR A 114 -12.65 -28.15 0.53
C THR A 114 -11.21 -27.70 0.76
N TRP A 115 -10.55 -28.31 1.74
CA TRP A 115 -9.13 -28.05 2.01
C TRP A 115 -8.23 -28.57 0.87
N GLU A 116 -8.64 -29.64 0.19
CA GLU A 116 -7.95 -30.17 -0.99
C GLU A 116 -8.02 -29.19 -2.17
N GLU A 117 -9.15 -28.51 -2.37
CA GLU A 117 -9.26 -27.45 -3.39
C GLU A 117 -8.30 -26.30 -3.09
N LEU A 118 -8.18 -25.88 -1.82
CA LEU A 118 -7.20 -24.86 -1.43
C LEU A 118 -5.75 -25.35 -1.64
N ALA A 119 -5.46 -26.60 -1.28
CA ALA A 119 -4.14 -27.17 -1.49
C ALA A 119 -3.77 -27.22 -2.98
N GLU A 120 -4.72 -27.54 -3.86
CA GLU A 120 -4.49 -27.54 -5.32
C GLU A 120 -4.32 -26.10 -5.86
N ASP A 121 -5.09 -25.12 -5.37
CA ASP A 121 -4.88 -23.70 -5.71
C ASP A 121 -3.45 -23.24 -5.36
N LEU A 122 -2.96 -23.60 -4.18
CA LEU A 122 -1.61 -23.27 -3.72
C LEU A 122 -0.54 -24.01 -4.53
N LYS A 123 -0.76 -25.29 -4.84
CA LYS A 123 0.15 -26.09 -5.67
C LYS A 123 0.25 -25.55 -7.10
N MET A 124 -0.88 -25.18 -7.70
CA MET A 124 -0.95 -24.57 -9.03
C MET A 124 -0.15 -23.26 -9.10
N ASN A 125 -0.01 -22.57 -7.96
CA ASN A 125 0.67 -21.29 -7.83
C ASN A 125 2.00 -21.37 -7.06
N ALA A 126 2.56 -22.56 -6.85
CA ALA A 126 3.76 -22.75 -6.04
C ALA A 126 4.97 -21.93 -6.55
N GLY A 127 5.18 -21.88 -7.86
CA GLY A 127 6.28 -21.12 -8.48
C GLY A 127 6.19 -19.61 -8.19
N PRO A 128 5.09 -18.93 -8.56
CA PRO A 128 4.89 -17.52 -8.22
C PRO A 128 4.93 -17.22 -6.72
N LEU A 129 4.37 -18.10 -5.88
CA LEU A 129 4.41 -17.92 -4.42
C LEU A 129 5.84 -17.99 -3.87
N GLU A 130 6.69 -18.85 -4.44
CA GLU A 130 8.09 -18.91 -4.04
C GLU A 130 8.87 -17.67 -4.47
N GLN A 131 8.65 -17.17 -5.70
CA GLN A 131 9.24 -15.92 -6.16
C GLN A 131 8.83 -14.73 -5.28
N ILE A 132 7.58 -14.70 -4.81
CA ILE A 132 7.09 -13.71 -3.84
C ILE A 132 7.88 -13.79 -2.53
N ARG A 133 8.06 -15.00 -1.98
CA ARG A 133 8.83 -15.18 -0.72
C ARG A 133 10.27 -14.72 -0.88
N GLU A 134 10.91 -15.06 -2.00
CA GLU A 134 12.28 -14.65 -2.31
C GLU A 134 12.40 -13.13 -2.45
N ALA A 135 11.50 -12.49 -3.19
CA ALA A 135 11.50 -11.02 -3.35
C ALA A 135 11.31 -10.29 -2.01
N LEU A 136 10.53 -10.86 -1.10
CA LEU A 136 10.24 -10.29 0.22
C LEU A 136 11.33 -10.54 1.27
N LYS A 137 12.44 -11.20 0.91
CA LYS A 137 13.66 -11.19 1.75
C LYS A 137 14.34 -9.83 1.76
N THR A 138 14.12 -9.01 0.73
CA THR A 138 14.62 -7.63 0.70
C THR A 138 13.74 -6.75 1.60
N PRO A 139 14.32 -6.03 2.59
CA PRO A 139 13.55 -5.34 3.63
C PRO A 139 12.83 -4.07 3.15
N GLN A 140 13.15 -3.59 1.95
CA GLN A 140 12.59 -2.38 1.36
C GLN A 140 12.18 -2.66 -0.09
N LEU A 141 11.01 -2.17 -0.48
CA LEU A 141 10.50 -2.23 -1.85
C LEU A 141 10.42 -0.82 -2.41
N ASP A 142 10.84 -0.66 -3.66
CA ASP A 142 10.68 0.59 -4.42
C ASP A 142 9.92 0.29 -5.71
N MET A 143 8.65 0.72 -5.77
CA MET A 143 7.79 0.52 -6.95
C MET A 143 8.20 1.39 -8.15
N ASN A 144 9.27 2.19 -8.04
CA ASN A 144 9.84 3.04 -9.09
C ASN A 144 8.78 3.96 -9.72
N LEU A 145 7.98 4.60 -8.86
CA LEU A 145 6.87 5.44 -9.28
C LEU A 145 7.36 6.78 -9.84
N ASN A 146 6.78 7.19 -10.97
CA ASN A 146 7.03 8.52 -11.52
C ASN A 146 6.11 9.57 -10.89
N TYR A 147 6.48 10.06 -9.70
CA TYR A 147 5.72 11.06 -8.95
C TYR A 147 5.43 12.36 -9.73
N LYS A 148 6.21 12.67 -10.78
CA LYS A 148 5.98 13.84 -11.65
C LYS A 148 4.66 13.76 -12.42
N MET A 149 4.09 12.56 -12.57
CA MET A 149 2.79 12.39 -13.21
C MET A 149 1.62 12.92 -12.37
N GLY A 150 1.83 13.20 -11.08
CA GLY A 150 0.79 13.70 -10.17
C GLY A 150 -0.46 12.82 -10.21
N PHE A 151 -1.63 13.43 -10.39
CA PHE A 151 -2.91 12.71 -10.46
C PHE A 151 -3.07 11.73 -11.63
N ASN A 152 -2.19 11.79 -12.65
CA ASN A 152 -2.21 10.85 -13.77
C ASN A 152 -1.38 9.58 -13.50
N LEU A 153 -0.72 9.47 -12.34
CA LEU A 153 0.08 8.32 -11.99
C LEU A 153 -0.81 7.07 -11.83
N LEU A 154 -0.49 6.02 -12.58
CA LEU A 154 -1.19 4.73 -12.50
C LEU A 154 -0.58 3.85 -11.42
N LEU A 155 -1.43 3.21 -10.62
CA LEU A 155 -1.03 2.38 -9.47
C LEU A 155 -1.56 0.94 -9.57
N PRO A 156 -1.35 0.22 -10.69
CA PRO A 156 -1.92 -1.12 -10.89
C PRO A 156 -1.36 -2.17 -9.93
N HIS A 157 -0.16 -1.92 -9.36
CA HIS A 157 0.49 -2.82 -8.43
C HIS A 157 -0.26 -2.94 -7.09
N LEU A 158 -1.01 -1.91 -6.67
CA LEU A 158 -1.69 -1.87 -5.37
C LEU A 158 -2.68 -3.03 -5.17
N ALA A 159 -3.49 -3.31 -6.18
CA ALA A 159 -4.41 -4.45 -6.13
C ALA A 159 -3.66 -5.79 -6.08
N LYS A 160 -2.50 -5.87 -6.75
CA LYS A 160 -1.67 -7.08 -6.80
C LYS A 160 -0.98 -7.37 -5.48
N VAL A 161 -0.37 -6.37 -4.85
CA VAL A 161 0.28 -6.55 -3.53
C VAL A 161 -0.76 -6.90 -2.45
N LYS A 162 -1.96 -6.30 -2.49
CA LYS A 162 -3.06 -6.74 -1.62
C LYS A 162 -3.48 -8.19 -1.91
N GLY A 163 -3.52 -8.59 -3.18
CA GLY A 163 -3.77 -9.97 -3.58
C GLY A 163 -2.74 -10.95 -3.02
N VAL A 164 -1.44 -10.59 -3.07
CA VAL A 164 -0.37 -11.39 -2.46
C VAL A 164 -0.63 -11.63 -0.98
N ALA A 165 -1.08 -10.61 -0.25
CA ALA A 165 -1.41 -10.75 1.17
C ALA A 165 -2.52 -11.79 1.42
N GLN A 166 -3.54 -11.81 0.55
CA GLN A 166 -4.63 -12.79 0.60
C GLN A 166 -4.15 -14.21 0.30
N TRP A 167 -3.23 -14.37 -0.66
CA TRP A 167 -2.60 -15.67 -0.95
C TRP A 167 -1.74 -16.18 0.21
N LEU A 168 -0.95 -15.31 0.85
CA LEU A 168 -0.15 -15.67 2.01
C LEU A 168 -1.00 -16.02 3.24
N LEU A 169 -2.12 -15.32 3.44
CA LEU A 169 -3.13 -15.72 4.43
C LEU A 169 -3.63 -17.13 4.12
N ALA A 170 -4.08 -17.39 2.89
CA ALA A 170 -4.64 -18.69 2.53
C ALA A 170 -3.60 -19.82 2.69
N ALA A 171 -2.35 -19.58 2.30
CA ALA A 171 -1.24 -20.50 2.52
C ALA A 171 -1.00 -20.78 4.02
N THR A 172 -0.99 -19.73 4.85
CA THR A 172 -0.86 -19.87 6.31
C THR A 172 -1.96 -20.76 6.88
N ILE A 173 -3.22 -20.48 6.55
CA ILE A 173 -4.36 -21.22 7.09
C ILE A 173 -4.34 -22.69 6.61
N ASN A 174 -3.94 -22.95 5.37
CA ASN A 174 -3.76 -24.30 4.85
C ASN A 174 -2.65 -25.06 5.57
N ASP A 175 -1.53 -24.41 5.87
CA ASP A 175 -0.42 -25.03 6.61
C ASP A 175 -0.79 -25.30 8.07
N LEU A 176 -1.54 -24.41 8.72
CA LEU A 176 -2.10 -24.66 10.05
C LEU A 176 -3.06 -25.87 10.03
N HIS A 177 -3.96 -25.93 9.05
CA HIS A 177 -4.89 -27.06 8.89
C HIS A 177 -4.15 -28.40 8.77
N ALA A 178 -3.01 -28.40 8.07
CA ALA A 178 -2.18 -29.58 7.87
C ALA A 178 -1.13 -29.83 8.99
N GLY A 179 -1.13 -29.05 10.07
CA GLY A 179 -0.17 -29.18 11.17
C GLY A 179 1.27 -28.76 10.84
N ARG A 180 1.48 -28.03 9.74
CA ARG A 180 2.78 -27.54 9.25
C ARG A 180 3.12 -26.18 9.85
N LEU A 181 3.43 -26.15 11.14
CA LEU A 181 3.62 -24.88 11.89
C LEU A 181 4.78 -24.03 11.37
N LYS A 182 5.88 -24.66 10.93
CA LYS A 182 7.06 -23.94 10.42
C LYS A 182 6.74 -23.20 9.13
N GLU A 183 6.02 -23.84 8.22
CA GLU A 183 5.57 -23.29 6.95
C GLU A 183 4.53 -22.19 7.18
N ALA A 184 3.60 -22.40 8.12
CA ALA A 184 2.64 -21.37 8.53
C ALA A 184 3.34 -20.10 9.06
N ALA A 185 4.34 -20.26 9.94
CA ALA A 185 5.14 -19.14 10.43
C ALA A 185 5.90 -18.42 9.32
N GLY A 186 6.50 -19.18 8.38
CA GLY A 186 7.18 -18.60 7.22
C GLY A 186 6.25 -17.76 6.34
N ASN A 187 5.02 -18.22 6.10
CA ASN A 187 4.03 -17.45 5.34
C ASN A 187 3.56 -16.20 6.11
N LEU A 188 3.38 -16.28 7.43
CA LEU A 188 3.05 -15.11 8.28
C LEU A 188 4.15 -14.07 8.29
N ASN A 189 5.40 -14.47 8.50
CA ASN A 189 6.53 -13.55 8.46
C ASN A 189 6.66 -12.90 7.09
N THR A 190 6.49 -13.67 6.00
CA THR A 190 6.45 -13.14 4.63
C THR A 190 5.35 -12.08 4.47
N LEU A 191 4.16 -12.31 5.03
CA LEU A 191 3.05 -11.37 4.99
C LEU A 191 3.35 -10.06 5.76
N LEU A 192 4.05 -10.15 6.88
CA LEU A 192 4.51 -8.97 7.63
C LEU A 192 5.64 -8.23 6.90
N PHE A 193 6.57 -8.96 6.27
CA PHE A 193 7.61 -8.36 5.43
C PHE A 193 7.03 -7.61 4.23
N LEU A 194 5.95 -8.11 3.63
CA LEU A 194 5.21 -7.38 2.60
C LEU A 194 4.69 -6.03 3.11
N ALA A 195 4.08 -6.00 4.30
CA ALA A 195 3.62 -4.76 4.91
C ALA A 195 4.79 -3.81 5.24
N ASN A 196 5.90 -4.34 5.75
CA ASN A 196 7.06 -3.53 6.11
C ASN A 196 7.81 -2.97 4.89
N GLY A 197 7.95 -3.77 3.83
CA GLY A 197 8.66 -3.38 2.60
C GLY A 197 8.04 -2.17 1.90
N LEU A 198 6.72 -1.97 2.05
CA LEU A 198 5.97 -0.84 1.50
C LEU A 198 6.02 0.42 2.37
N ARG A 199 6.78 0.45 3.47
CA ARG A 199 6.77 1.58 4.42
C ARG A 199 7.17 2.92 3.79
N ASP A 200 8.05 2.92 2.80
CA ASP A 200 8.64 4.15 2.24
C ASP A 200 7.86 4.71 1.03
N GLU A 201 6.74 4.09 0.68
CA GLU A 201 5.83 4.56 -0.37
C GLU A 201 5.20 5.91 0.00
N ARG A 202 5.41 6.94 -0.84
CA ARG A 202 5.05 8.35 -0.57
C ARG A 202 3.68 8.74 -1.14
N LEU A 203 2.73 7.82 -1.07
CA LEU A 203 1.34 8.08 -1.48
C LEU A 203 0.40 7.59 -0.38
N ILE A 204 -0.51 8.46 0.04
CA ILE A 204 -1.56 8.11 1.02
C ILE A 204 -2.29 6.81 0.63
N ILE A 205 -2.62 6.64 -0.65
CA ILE A 205 -3.29 5.41 -1.12
C ILE A 205 -2.40 4.17 -1.00
N SER A 206 -1.09 4.29 -1.19
CA SER A 206 -0.15 3.18 -0.95
C SER A 206 -0.11 2.82 0.54
N GLN A 207 -0.10 3.81 1.44
CA GLN A 207 -0.15 3.56 2.89
C GLN A 207 -1.50 2.95 3.34
N LEU A 208 -2.62 3.34 2.74
CA LEU A 208 -3.92 2.70 2.98
C LEU A 208 -3.90 1.21 2.59
N VAL A 209 -3.27 0.87 1.46
CA VAL A 209 -3.12 -0.52 1.02
C VAL A 209 -2.19 -1.29 1.96
N ARG A 210 -1.08 -0.68 2.40
CA ARG A 210 -0.19 -1.24 3.41
C ARG A 210 -0.92 -1.55 4.73
N MET A 211 -1.78 -0.64 5.20
CA MET A 211 -2.64 -0.88 6.37
C MET A 211 -3.62 -2.02 6.13
N ALA A 212 -4.20 -2.12 4.93
CA ALA A 212 -5.08 -3.24 4.59
C ALA A 212 -4.34 -4.59 4.60
N ILE A 213 -3.08 -4.63 4.14
CA ILE A 213 -2.22 -5.83 4.21
C ILE A 213 -1.96 -6.21 5.67
N ALA A 214 -1.62 -5.24 6.52
CA ALA A 214 -1.44 -5.49 7.95
C ALA A 214 -2.74 -5.97 8.61
N ALA A 215 -3.89 -5.39 8.28
CA ALA A 215 -5.19 -5.86 8.76
C ALA A 215 -5.50 -7.30 8.33
N ILE A 216 -5.13 -7.69 7.09
CA ILE A 216 -5.22 -9.08 6.61
C ILE A 216 -4.32 -9.99 7.45
N ALA A 217 -3.16 -9.53 7.92
CA ALA A 217 -2.23 -10.33 8.72
C ALA A 217 -2.72 -10.61 10.15
N ILE A 218 -3.66 -9.81 10.69
CA ILE A 218 -4.20 -9.99 12.04
C ILE A 218 -4.91 -11.35 12.16
N SER A 219 -5.80 -11.69 11.23
CA SER A 219 -6.59 -12.91 11.33
C SER A 219 -5.75 -14.20 11.28
N PRO A 220 -4.81 -14.42 10.33
CA PRO A 220 -3.97 -15.61 10.35
C PRO A 220 -2.98 -15.61 11.52
N THR A 221 -2.56 -14.44 12.05
CA THR A 221 -1.78 -14.37 13.30
C THR A 221 -2.60 -14.90 14.46
N TRP A 222 -3.85 -14.45 14.63
CA TRP A 222 -4.75 -14.93 15.68
C TRP A 222 -4.99 -16.44 15.56
N GLU A 223 -5.22 -16.94 14.35
CA GLU A 223 -5.41 -18.36 14.04
C GLU A 223 -4.18 -19.21 14.40
N ALA A 224 -2.98 -18.74 14.07
CA ALA A 224 -1.74 -19.41 14.42
C ALA A 224 -1.59 -19.57 15.94
N LEU A 225 -1.94 -18.53 16.71
CA LEU A 225 -1.92 -18.57 18.17
C LEU A 225 -2.95 -19.56 18.79
N GLN A 226 -3.87 -20.13 17.99
CA GLN A 226 -4.78 -21.19 18.45
C GLN A 226 -4.21 -22.61 18.27
N ALA A 227 -3.04 -22.73 17.63
CA ALA A 227 -2.38 -24.00 17.41
C ALA A 227 -1.47 -24.33 18.61
N ASP A 228 -1.47 -25.61 19.00
CA ASP A 228 -0.54 -26.14 19.98
C ASP A 228 0.79 -26.49 19.30
N GLY A 229 1.89 -26.56 20.06
CA GLY A 229 3.19 -27.04 19.55
C GLY A 229 4.14 -25.95 19.06
N TRP A 230 3.84 -24.67 19.30
CA TRP A 230 4.80 -23.59 19.10
C TRP A 230 6.00 -23.70 20.05
N THR A 231 7.18 -23.37 19.53
CA THR A 231 8.35 -23.03 20.33
C THR A 231 8.44 -21.51 20.48
N ASP A 232 9.26 -21.04 21.42
CA ASP A 232 9.41 -19.60 21.69
C ASP A 232 10.01 -18.83 20.51
N GLU A 233 10.91 -19.45 19.74
CA GLU A 233 11.65 -18.78 18.67
C GLU A 233 10.76 -18.25 17.53
N PRO A 234 9.87 -19.04 16.89
CA PRO A 234 8.94 -18.54 15.88
C PRO A 234 7.97 -17.48 16.41
N LEU A 235 7.54 -17.58 17.67
CA LEU A 235 6.64 -16.61 18.29
C LEU A 235 7.37 -15.28 18.57
N ALA A 236 8.61 -15.33 19.06
CA ALA A 236 9.46 -14.16 19.24
C ALA A 236 9.77 -13.47 17.90
N GLU A 237 10.02 -14.24 16.84
CA GLU A 237 10.21 -13.68 15.50
C GLU A 237 8.93 -12.98 15.00
N LEU A 238 7.77 -13.63 15.15
CA LEU A 238 6.49 -13.05 14.77
C LEU A 238 6.18 -11.76 15.54
N GLN A 239 6.43 -11.74 16.86
CA GLN A 239 6.29 -10.55 17.69
C GLN A 239 7.21 -9.42 17.20
N LYS A 240 8.50 -9.70 16.99
CA LYS A 240 9.47 -8.73 16.48
C LYS A 240 9.03 -8.12 15.15
N ASN A 241 8.51 -8.95 14.24
CA ASN A 241 8.05 -8.50 12.93
C ASN A 241 6.79 -7.63 13.00
N TRP A 242 5.88 -7.90 13.95
CA TRP A 242 4.76 -7.01 14.26
C TRP A 242 5.21 -5.68 14.87
N GLU A 243 6.14 -5.70 15.82
CA GLU A 243 6.69 -4.49 16.47
C GLU A 243 7.44 -3.58 15.49
N ALA A 244 8.04 -4.17 14.45
CA ALA A 244 8.71 -3.41 13.39
C ALA A 244 7.73 -2.59 12.52
N LEU A 245 6.43 -2.88 12.54
CA LEU A 245 5.44 -2.15 11.75
C LEU A 245 5.08 -0.80 12.38
N GLY A 246 5.75 0.26 11.92
CA GLY A 246 5.37 1.65 12.20
C GLY A 246 4.43 2.22 11.14
N PHE A 247 3.30 2.82 11.54
CA PHE A 247 2.32 3.41 10.59
C PHE A 247 2.24 4.94 10.63
N LEU A 248 2.44 5.57 11.80
CA LEU A 248 2.25 7.02 11.96
C LEU A 248 3.25 7.83 11.14
N GLN A 249 4.55 7.58 11.33
CA GLN A 249 5.60 8.32 10.63
C GLN A 249 5.59 8.08 9.11
N PRO A 250 5.44 6.85 8.59
CA PRO A 250 5.24 6.64 7.16
C PRO A 250 4.05 7.37 6.56
N MET A 251 2.93 7.44 7.29
CA MET A 251 1.72 8.14 6.84
C MET A 251 1.92 9.66 6.80
N GLU A 252 2.62 10.23 7.78
CA GLU A 252 2.96 11.67 7.79
C GLU A 252 3.84 12.05 6.59
N GLN A 253 4.67 11.13 6.13
CA GLN A 253 5.57 11.34 5.01
C GLN A 253 4.96 10.98 3.64
N ALA A 254 3.67 10.60 3.57
CA ALA A 254 2.98 10.18 2.35
C ALA A 254 2.06 11.26 1.77
#